data_AF-A0A9D2EQS6-F1
#
_entry.id   AF-A0A9D2EQS6-F1
#
_cell.length_a   1.000
_cell.length_b   1.000
_cell.length_c   1.000
_cell.angle_alpha   90.00
_cell.angle_beta   90.00
_cell.angle_gamma   90.00
#
_symmetry.space_group_name_H-M   'P 1'
#
loop_
_entity.id
_entity.type
_entity.pdbx_description
1 polymer ?
#
loop_
_entity_poly.entity_id
_entity_poly.type
_entity_poly.pdbx_seq_one_letter_code
_entity_poly.pdbx_strand_id
1 'polypeptide(L)' 'MTDQEELKAYRAMQAAVQAEYDSAADKMATLKAQGKEKTATYRQLFARKLQLSELLSWYKIYGLAQKGDA' A
#
# COMPACT_ATOMS: atom_id res chain seq x y z
N MET A 1 -10.62 13.18 -20.61
CA MET A 1 -10.84 12.58 -19.29
C MET A 1 -11.71 13.56 -18.53
N THR A 2 -12.86 13.12 -18.05
CA THR A 2 -13.71 13.94 -17.19
C THR A 2 -13.19 13.90 -15.76
N ASP A 3 -13.55 14.88 -14.94
CA ASP A 3 -13.21 14.90 -13.50
C ASP A 3 -13.66 13.60 -12.80
N GLN A 4 -14.76 12.99 -13.26
CA GLN A 4 -15.25 11.70 -12.74
C GLN A 4 -14.35 10.53 -13.12
N GLU A 5 -13.86 10.49 -14.36
CA GLU A 5 -12.91 9.46 -14.81
C GLU A 5 -11.57 9.59 -14.08
N GLU A 6 -11.11 10.81 -13.87
CA GLU A 6 -9.90 11.11 -13.09
C GLU A 6 -10.03 10.67 -11.63
N LEU A 7 -11.13 11.03 -10.98
CA LEU A 7 -11.41 10.61 -9.60
C LEU A 7 -11.49 9.08 -9.47
N LYS A 8 -12.09 8.40 -10.44
CA LYS A 8 -12.14 6.93 -10.48
C LYS A 8 -10.75 6.32 -10.59
N ALA A 9 -9.89 6.87 -11.44
CA ALA A 9 -8.49 6.43 -11.59
C ALA A 9 -7.70 6.61 -10.29
N TYR A 10 -7.85 7.76 -9.59
CA TYR A 10 -7.21 7.99 -8.30
C TYR A 10 -7.69 7.01 -7.22
N ARG A 11 -9.00 6.76 -7.12
CA ARG A 11 -9.54 5.78 -6.17
C ARG A 11 -9.03 4.37 -6.45
N ALA A 12 -8.92 4.00 -7.73
CA ALA A 12 -8.35 2.71 -8.13
C ALA A 12 -6.86 2.61 -7.76
N MET A 13 -6.08 3.66 -8.00
CA MET A 13 -4.67 3.74 -7.59
C MET A 13 -4.52 3.58 -6.07
N GLN A 14 -5.32 4.30 -5.29
CA GLN A 14 -5.29 4.21 -3.84
C GLN A 14 -5.59 2.79 -3.34
N ALA A 15 -6.62 2.14 -3.91
CA ALA A 15 -6.95 0.76 -3.59
C ALA A 15 -5.81 -0.21 -3.93
N ALA A 16 -5.14 0.00 -5.08
CA ALA A 16 -3.99 -0.80 -5.48
C ALA A 16 -2.79 -0.62 -4.54
N VAL A 17 -2.50 0.61 -4.11
CA VAL A 17 -1.43 0.92 -3.15
C VAL A 17 -1.68 0.21 -1.81
N GLN A 18 -2.92 0.24 -1.32
CA GLN A 18 -3.31 -0.46 -0.09
C GLN A 18 -3.16 -1.98 -0.24
N ALA A 19 -3.67 -2.56 -1.33
CA ALA A 19 -3.56 -4.00 -1.58
C ALA A 19 -2.10 -4.47 -1.70
N GLU A 20 -1.23 -3.66 -2.30
CA GLU A 20 0.19 -3.97 -2.39
C GLU A 20 0.89 -3.88 -1.03
N TYR A 21 0.52 -2.90 -0.19
CA TYR A 21 1.03 -2.79 1.17
C TYR A 21 0.67 -4.03 2.00
N ASP A 22 -0.59 -4.46 1.94
CA ASP A 22 -1.09 -5.63 2.66
C ASP A 22 -0.40 -6.90 2.15
N SER A 23 -0.28 -7.07 0.83
CA SER A 23 0.42 -8.22 0.24
C SER A 23 1.89 -8.30 0.66
N ALA A 24 2.59 -7.15 0.73
CA ALA A 24 3.96 -7.11 1.20
C ALA A 24 4.05 -7.52 2.68
N ALA A 25 3.14 -7.03 3.52
CA ALA A 25 3.06 -7.40 4.93
C ALA A 25 2.81 -8.90 5.14
N ASP A 26 1.89 -9.49 4.39
CA ASP A 26 1.56 -10.93 4.47
C ASP A 26 2.73 -11.82 4.04
N LYS A 27 3.41 -11.45 2.94
CA LYS A 27 4.60 -12.16 2.48
C LYS A 27 5.74 -12.07 3.50
N MET A 28 5.91 -10.90 4.12
CA MET A 28 6.88 -10.73 5.21
C MET A 28 6.54 -11.60 6.42
N ALA A 29 5.27 -11.65 6.83
CA ALA A 29 4.81 -12.49 7.93
C ALA A 29 5.09 -13.98 7.65
N THR A 30 4.84 -14.42 6.42
CA THR A 30 5.16 -15.78 5.95
C THR A 30 6.66 -16.08 6.03
N LEU A 31 7.51 -15.17 5.53
CA LEU A 31 8.97 -15.34 5.60
C LEU A 31 9.47 -15.33 7.05
N LYS A 32 8.87 -14.51 7.91
CA LYS A 32 9.18 -14.45 9.34
C LYS A 32 8.85 -15.76 10.04
N ALA A 33 7.68 -16.35 9.79
CA ALA A 33 7.31 -17.66 10.32
C ALA A 33 8.28 -18.77 9.87
N GLN A 34 8.92 -18.61 8.71
CA GLN A 34 9.95 -19.53 8.20
C GLN A 34 11.38 -19.19 8.69
N GLY A 35 11.57 -18.18 9.54
CA GLY A 35 12.89 -17.74 10.01
C GLY A 35 13.74 -17.01 8.95
N LYS A 36 13.14 -16.54 7.84
CA LYS A 36 13.83 -15.96 6.67
C LYS A 36 13.94 -14.43 6.69
N GLU A 37 13.91 -13.81 7.87
CA GLU A 37 13.95 -12.34 8.04
C GLU A 37 15.25 -11.69 7.51
N LYS A 38 16.35 -12.45 7.45
CA LYS A 38 17.66 -11.93 6.99
C LYS A 38 17.86 -12.00 5.47
N THR A 39 16.90 -12.58 4.73
CA THR A 39 17.01 -12.76 3.28
C THR A 39 16.89 -11.44 2.51
N ALA A 40 17.47 -11.39 1.31
CA ALA A 40 17.33 -10.24 0.41
C ALA A 40 15.86 -9.95 0.09
N THR A 41 15.05 -10.99 -0.13
CA THR A 41 13.61 -10.87 -0.39
C THR A 41 12.86 -10.21 0.76
N TYR A 42 13.14 -10.58 2.01
CA TYR A 42 12.51 -9.93 3.17
C TYR A 42 12.85 -8.44 3.24
N ARG A 43 14.12 -8.08 3.02
CA ARG A 43 14.57 -6.68 3.02
C ARG A 43 13.94 -5.87 1.89
N GLN A 44 13.80 -6.46 0.69
CA GLN A 44 13.12 -5.83 -0.44
C GLN A 44 11.64 -5.57 -0.13
N LEU A 45 10.94 -6.56 0.44
CA LEU A 45 9.55 -6.40 0.86
C LEU A 45 9.39 -5.34 1.96
N PHE A 46 10.33 -5.29 2.92
CA PHE A 46 10.33 -4.26 3.97
C PHE A 46 10.50 -2.85 3.39
N ALA A 47 11.48 -2.66 2.50
CA ALA A 47 11.68 -1.38 1.82
C ALA A 47 10.44 -0.97 1.02
N ARG A 48 9.83 -1.91 0.29
CA ARG A 48 8.59 -1.66 -0.46
C ARG A 48 7.44 -1.26 0.47
N LYS A 49 7.26 -1.98 1.58
CA LYS A 49 6.25 -1.68 2.60
C LYS A 49 6.44 -0.28 3.19
N LEU A 50 7.69 0.15 3.44
CA LEU A 50 7.99 1.48 3.96
C LEU A 50 7.58 2.58 2.96
N GLN A 51 7.96 2.44 1.69
CA GLN A 51 7.57 3.39 0.64
C GLN A 51 6.04 3.49 0.48
N LEU A 52 5.35 2.35 0.51
CA LEU A 52 3.89 2.33 0.44
C LEU A 52 3.24 2.97 1.68
N SER A 53 3.82 2.79 2.87
CA SER A 53 3.33 3.44 4.10
C SER A 53 3.43 4.96 4.06
N GLU A 54 4.49 5.48 3.45
CA GLU A 54 4.67 6.92 3.23
C GLU A 54 3.60 7.45 2.28
N LEU A 55 3.39 6.77 1.14
CA LEU A 55 2.35 7.15 0.19
C LEU A 55 0.93 7.11 0.79
N LEU A 56 0.61 6.08 1.57
CA LEU A 56 -0.67 5.99 2.29
C LEU A 56 -0.81 7.12 3.33
N SER A 57 0.28 7.53 3.96
CA SER A 57 0.29 8.67 4.89
C SER A 57 -0.06 9.98 4.18
N TRP A 58 0.45 10.18 2.96
CA TRP A 58 0.05 11.32 2.13
C TRP A 58 -1.45 11.29 1.80
N TYR A 59 -2.00 10.15 1.42
CA TYR A 59 -3.45 10.05 1.20
C TYR A 59 -4.26 10.41 2.45
N LYS A 60 -3.78 10.04 3.64
CA LYS A 60 -4.41 10.44 4.89
C LYS A 60 -4.32 11.95 5.15
N ILE A 61 -3.17 12.56 4.92
CA ILE A 61 -2.95 14.01 5.10
C ILE A 61 -3.90 14.82 4.23
N TYR A 62 -4.12 14.40 2.98
CA TYR A 62 -5.01 15.09 2.03
C TYR A 62 -6.48 14.68 2.15
N GLY A 63 -6.87 13.92 3.18
CA GLY A 63 -8.26 13.48 3.37
C GLY A 63 -8.74 12.45 2.35
N LEU A 64 -7.85 11.95 1.49
CA LEU A 64 -8.14 10.94 0.47
C LEU A 64 -8.35 9.55 1.10
N ALA A 65 -7.97 9.35 2.36
CA ALA A 65 -8.16 8.10 3.10
C ALA A 65 -9.62 7.79 3.49
N GLN A 66 -10.55 8.75 3.36
CA GLN A 66 -11.94 8.54 3.72
C GLN A 66 -12.70 7.94 2.54
N LYS A 67 -13.24 6.72 2.71
CA LYS A 67 -14.44 6.31 1.95
C LYS A 67 -15.48 7.38 2.26
N GLY A 68 -15.82 8.21 1.27
CA GLY A 68 -16.92 9.15 1.42
C GLY A 68 -18.18 8.35 1.74
N ASP A 69 -18.65 8.47 2.98
CA ASP A 69 -20.06 8.34 3.30
C ASP A 69 -20.74 9.58 2.68
N ALA A 70 -21.34 9.39 1.52
CA ALA A 70 -22.38 10.24 0.94
C ALA A 70 -23.23 9.39 0.01
#